data_AF-A0A7X7YUD0-F1
#
_entry.id   AF-A0A7X7YUD0-F1
#
_cell.length_a   1.000
_cell.length_b   1.000
_cell.length_c   1.000
_cell.angle_alpha   90.00
_cell.angle_beta   90.00
_cell.angle_gamma   90.00
#
_symmetry.space_group_name_H-M   'P 1'
#
loop_
_entity.id
_entity.type
_entity.pdbx_description
1 polymer ?
#
loop_
_entity_poly.entity_id
_entity_poly.type
_entity_poly.pdbx_seq_one_letter_code
_entity_poly.pdbx_strand_id
1 'polypeptide(L)'
;MEKESEKTPKVPKTFLTVGPTLHYSHRNVQRYWLLAAFVFSLACLFWSRVVTGQFWAFNFASQRIPDFWELGRSTITGVSIFEYPWQIIVLGLLMGVLAVVPVLTAQLMSFGHSFIFILAVFFLANLPGFSAFLVVSCLAAAARPLRFRSRIIAIALCMAPQLAYWGAFGGARGVEPLEWGFSFAPWIWAWLTGMTIAGLVIGIGHYTRYKPGLIWVFTTTTLLLALGFFVWKIGFDELDYQLYVAQSNPEEVAEFRDHSIRDALDRTITDPTEKEYRSGFSYPSEPIPLREELKREIQIQLIQDRWPTWLILPDELLYQDKREQLNAQYDRFIRPPQPWWMPQAVHREIVTRRARSNRMPIALYYKALLNEYSPDLRRIQQDETLHFFNDYPQERASRVWFRLYSDFGRSPESAEARWRMARQLAGAKDVAKARKLLDEADRIASDQLAIDEKAEAVPADGLFSAFQPSPDTAMTAQKLRDLLRRIYELRTLISDENLAGGDDALTRVAELAMLNPHSLDYERRLDLLLGQLGEKDPLRDNLLLEKVKLIADDQGRAERLGELSREFQNTDGGMQALYELSRLHLRTYQREPKKESLLQATNMLTSFLSLYPRSFYATQVKKNLDGLPKAE
;
A
#
# COMPACT_ATOMS: atom_id res chain seq x y z
N MET A 1 49.27 78.56 14.86
CA MET A 1 49.37 77.34 14.03
C MET A 1 48.67 76.22 14.78
N GLU A 2 47.36 76.08 14.58
CA GLU A 2 46.59 74.93 15.05
C GLU A 2 46.63 73.85 13.97
N LYS A 3 47.03 72.64 14.34
CA LYS A 3 47.00 71.44 13.48
C LYS A 3 45.56 70.93 13.43
N GLU A 4 44.88 71.16 12.32
CA GLU A 4 43.65 70.43 11.99
C GLU A 4 43.94 68.92 11.96
N SER A 5 43.23 68.17 12.79
CA SER A 5 43.27 66.71 12.77
C SER A 5 42.47 66.23 11.56
N GLU A 6 43.19 65.64 10.62
CA GLU A 6 42.69 65.00 9.41
C GLU A 6 41.70 63.88 9.80
N LYS A 7 40.41 64.17 9.74
CA LYS A 7 39.34 63.17 9.93
C LYS A 7 39.37 62.24 8.72
N THR A 8 40.03 61.10 8.85
CA THR A 8 39.94 59.98 7.89
C THR A 8 38.48 59.76 7.49
N PRO A 9 38.15 59.69 6.19
CA PRO A 9 36.78 59.53 5.73
C PRO A 9 36.18 58.24 6.31
N LYS A 10 35.07 58.38 7.05
CA LYS A 10 34.33 57.24 7.58
C LYS A 10 33.77 56.45 6.40
N VAL A 11 34.47 55.38 6.01
CA VAL A 11 33.97 54.42 5.02
C VAL A 11 32.53 54.04 5.38
N PRO A 12 31.56 54.18 4.45
CA PRO A 12 30.17 53.86 4.74
C PRO A 12 30.08 52.40 5.18
N LYS A 13 29.54 52.19 6.38
CA LYS A 13 29.45 50.85 6.96
C LYS A 13 28.40 50.08 6.17
N THR A 14 28.80 48.96 5.59
CA THR A 14 27.91 48.10 4.80
C THR A 14 26.71 47.63 5.62
N PHE A 15 25.55 47.50 4.97
CA PHE A 15 24.32 47.03 5.61
C PHE A 15 24.46 45.58 6.13
N LEU A 16 25.11 44.74 5.32
CA LEU A 16 25.47 43.37 5.69
C LEU A 16 26.80 43.36 6.42
N THR A 17 26.83 42.66 7.55
CA THR A 17 27.99 42.64 8.43
C THR A 17 28.76 41.33 8.35
N VAL A 18 30.07 41.42 8.56
CA VAL A 18 30.97 40.27 8.62
C VAL A 18 30.97 39.69 10.03
N GLY A 19 31.03 38.38 10.10
CA GLY A 19 30.97 37.54 11.27
C GLY A 19 32.25 37.47 12.10
N PRO A 20 32.16 37.22 13.42
CA PRO A 20 33.32 37.06 14.30
C PRO A 20 34.24 35.89 13.89
N THR A 21 33.72 34.88 13.21
CA THR A 21 34.49 33.70 12.80
C THR A 21 35.48 34.02 11.67
N LEU A 22 35.30 35.14 10.96
CA LEU A 22 36.20 35.57 9.90
C LEU A 22 37.47 36.28 10.42
N HIS A 23 37.61 36.42 11.75
CA HIS A 23 38.88 36.84 12.38
C HIS A 23 39.94 35.71 12.43
N TYR A 24 39.57 34.47 12.13
CA TYR A 24 40.50 33.34 12.03
C TYR A 24 41.14 33.25 10.64
N SER A 25 42.22 32.46 10.52
CA SER A 25 42.87 32.19 9.24
C SER A 25 41.87 31.69 8.19
N HIS A 26 41.88 32.34 7.03
CA HIS A 26 40.97 32.06 5.91
C HIS A 26 40.94 30.56 5.54
N ARG A 27 42.10 29.90 5.51
CA ARG A 27 42.22 28.47 5.20
C ARG A 27 41.47 27.59 6.22
N ASN A 28 41.51 27.95 7.50
CA ASN A 28 40.81 27.19 8.54
C ASN A 28 39.30 27.42 8.46
N VAL A 29 38.86 28.67 8.27
CA VAL A 29 37.43 28.99 8.11
C VAL A 29 36.85 28.25 6.91
N GLN A 30 37.52 28.29 5.75
CA GLN A 30 37.06 27.59 4.54
C GLN A 30 36.99 26.08 4.71
N ARG A 31 37.99 25.45 5.35
CA ARG A 31 37.98 23.99 5.61
C ARG A 31 36.76 23.55 6.43
N TYR A 32 36.50 24.22 7.54
CA TYR A 32 35.36 23.87 8.39
C TYR A 32 34.01 24.27 7.78
N TRP A 33 33.96 25.34 7.00
CA TRP A 33 32.78 25.69 6.22
C TRP A 33 32.48 24.63 5.15
N LEU A 34 33.49 24.13 4.43
CA LEU A 34 33.32 23.03 3.47
C LEU A 34 32.84 21.74 4.15
N LEU A 35 33.38 21.40 5.31
CA LEU A 35 32.91 20.25 6.11
C LEU A 35 31.44 20.45 6.54
N ALA A 36 31.09 21.64 7.02
CA ALA A 36 29.70 21.96 7.37
C ALA A 36 28.77 21.83 6.15
N ALA A 37 29.17 22.37 4.99
CA ALA A 37 28.40 22.30 3.75
C ALA A 37 28.23 20.85 3.27
N PHE A 38 29.27 20.02 3.37
CA PHE A 38 29.21 18.61 3.01
C PHE A 38 28.23 17.84 3.91
N VAL A 39 28.37 17.93 5.24
CA VAL A 39 27.49 17.22 6.17
C VAL A 39 26.05 17.74 6.07
N PHE A 40 25.86 19.05 5.88
CA PHE A 40 24.55 19.63 5.65
C PHE A 40 23.91 19.13 4.35
N SER A 41 24.69 18.96 3.29
CA SER A 41 24.21 18.36 2.04
C SER A 41 23.77 16.91 2.27
N LEU A 42 24.51 16.12 3.05
CA LEU A 42 24.07 14.78 3.47
C LEU A 42 22.77 14.81 4.26
N ALA A 43 22.57 15.78 5.15
CA ALA A 43 21.32 15.95 5.88
C ALA A 43 20.15 16.29 4.93
N CYS A 44 20.37 17.12 3.90
CA CYS A 44 19.37 17.42 2.88
C CYS A 44 19.03 16.19 2.01
N LEU A 45 20.03 15.41 1.60
CA LEU A 45 19.83 14.17 0.86
C LEU A 45 19.09 13.13 1.71
N PHE A 46 19.39 13.05 3.01
CA PHE A 46 18.69 12.16 3.92
C PHE A 46 17.24 12.61 4.16
N TRP A 47 16.99 13.91 4.31
CA TRP A 47 15.63 14.47 4.30
C TRP A 47 14.87 14.07 3.04
N SER A 48 15.46 14.29 1.86
CA SER A 48 14.84 13.92 0.58
C SER A 48 14.55 12.42 0.53
N ARG A 49 15.49 11.59 0.99
CA ARG A 49 15.31 10.13 1.04
C ARG A 49 14.14 9.73 1.92
N VAL A 50 13.99 10.34 3.09
CA VAL A 50 12.94 10.03 4.07
C VAL A 50 11.56 10.48 3.58
N VAL A 51 11.46 11.65 2.96
CA VAL A 51 10.16 12.23 2.54
C VAL A 51 9.71 11.71 1.17
N THR A 52 10.65 11.48 0.24
CA THR A 52 10.32 11.18 -1.18
C THR A 52 10.73 9.78 -1.62
N GLY A 53 11.49 9.05 -0.80
CA GLY A 53 12.08 7.77 -1.19
C GLY A 53 13.35 7.87 -2.04
N GLN A 54 13.69 9.06 -2.54
CA GLN A 54 14.82 9.28 -3.43
C GLN A 54 15.85 10.20 -2.77
N PHE A 55 17.14 9.98 -3.03
CA PHE A 55 18.17 10.91 -2.56
C PHE A 55 18.16 12.24 -3.31
N TRP A 56 17.62 12.24 -4.55
CA TRP A 56 17.48 13.44 -5.37
C TRP A 56 16.13 13.41 -6.07
N ALA A 57 15.16 14.17 -5.55
CA ALA A 57 13.80 14.23 -6.10
C ALA A 57 13.52 15.51 -6.90
N PHE A 58 14.44 16.47 -6.92
CA PHE A 58 14.19 17.76 -7.56
C PHE A 58 14.13 17.63 -9.08
N ASN A 59 12.99 17.98 -9.66
CA ASN A 59 12.76 18.02 -11.09
C ASN A 59 11.93 19.26 -11.46
N PHE A 60 12.51 20.15 -12.28
CA PHE A 60 11.86 21.38 -12.72
C PHE A 60 10.53 21.14 -13.46
N ALA A 61 10.40 20.03 -14.19
CA ALA A 61 9.20 19.74 -14.98
C ALA A 61 8.03 19.24 -14.11
N SER A 62 8.30 18.68 -12.93
CA SER A 62 7.27 18.08 -12.08
C SER A 62 6.79 19.00 -10.95
N GLN A 63 7.44 20.15 -10.71
CA GLN A 63 7.02 21.05 -9.64
C GLN A 63 5.86 21.93 -10.08
N ARG A 64 4.66 21.67 -9.55
CA ARG A 64 3.52 22.58 -9.67
C ARG A 64 3.54 23.59 -8.52
N ILE A 65 3.06 24.81 -8.76
CA ILE A 65 3.05 25.92 -7.78
C ILE A 65 2.54 25.52 -6.37
N PRO A 66 1.51 24.67 -6.20
CA PRO A 66 1.09 24.22 -4.87
C PRO A 66 2.16 23.36 -4.16
N ASP A 67 2.82 22.45 -4.88
CA ASP A 67 3.83 21.55 -4.33
C ASP A 67 5.07 22.30 -3.80
N PHE A 68 5.31 23.54 -4.24
CA PHE A 68 6.41 24.37 -3.76
C PHE A 68 6.32 24.72 -2.27
N TRP A 69 5.10 24.77 -1.73
CA TRP A 69 4.84 25.31 -0.39
C TRP A 69 4.39 24.25 0.61
N GLU A 70 3.88 23.10 0.16
CA GLU A 70 3.23 22.11 1.03
C GLU A 70 4.23 21.29 1.86
N LEU A 71 4.53 21.76 3.07
CA LEU A 71 5.37 21.01 4.02
C LEU A 71 4.59 19.89 4.72
N GLY A 72 3.32 20.14 5.09
CA GLY A 72 2.49 19.21 5.85
C GLY A 72 2.28 17.85 5.17
N ARG A 73 2.38 17.79 3.83
CA ARG A 73 2.39 16.52 3.10
C ARG A 73 3.50 15.58 3.56
N SER A 74 4.64 16.12 3.98
CA SER A 74 5.78 15.33 4.48
C SER A 74 5.50 14.57 5.78
N THR A 75 4.41 14.89 6.50
CA THR A 75 4.02 14.15 7.72
C THR A 75 3.12 12.96 7.43
N ILE A 76 2.56 12.88 6.23
CA ILE A 76 1.61 11.84 5.82
C ILE A 76 2.09 10.99 4.64
N THR A 77 3.00 11.51 3.80
CA THR A 77 3.53 10.75 2.66
C THR A 77 4.78 9.97 3.00
N GLY A 78 4.87 8.74 2.48
CA GLY A 78 5.94 7.81 2.81
C GLY A 78 5.67 7.24 4.20
N VAL A 79 6.52 7.54 5.17
CA VAL A 79 6.31 7.12 6.56
C VAL A 79 5.46 8.16 7.27
N SER A 80 4.18 7.85 7.48
CA SER A 80 3.24 8.70 8.21
C SER A 80 3.64 8.84 9.68
N ILE A 81 3.53 10.05 10.24
CA ILE A 81 3.74 10.26 11.69
C ILE A 81 2.65 9.60 12.54
N PHE A 82 1.48 9.35 11.95
CA PHE A 82 0.34 8.71 12.61
C PHE A 82 0.56 7.21 12.78
N GLU A 83 1.23 6.59 11.81
CA GLU A 83 1.63 5.19 11.89
C GLU A 83 2.95 5.01 12.66
N TYR A 84 3.87 5.97 12.52
CA TYR A 84 5.21 5.93 13.11
C TYR A 84 5.51 7.22 13.89
N PRO A 85 5.06 7.36 15.14
CA PRO A 85 5.26 8.57 15.94
C PRO A 85 6.73 9.02 16.08
N TRP A 86 7.67 8.07 16.04
CA TRP A 86 9.12 8.36 16.06
C TRP A 86 9.58 9.24 14.89
N GLN A 87 8.84 9.24 13.79
CA GLN A 87 9.09 10.09 12.64
C GLN A 87 8.98 11.58 12.99
N ILE A 88 8.22 11.96 14.01
CA ILE A 88 8.17 13.33 14.54
C ILE A 88 9.56 13.80 14.96
N ILE A 89 10.30 12.95 15.67
CA ILE A 89 11.66 13.25 16.15
C ILE A 89 12.62 13.29 14.96
N VAL A 90 12.55 12.33 14.03
CA VAL A 90 13.42 12.29 12.85
C VAL A 90 13.25 13.54 11.99
N LEU A 91 12.01 13.86 11.61
CA LEU A 91 11.69 15.04 10.80
C LEU A 91 12.07 16.32 11.53
N GLY A 92 11.78 16.43 12.83
CA GLY A 92 12.14 17.61 13.60
C GLY A 92 13.66 17.80 13.76
N LEU A 93 14.43 16.73 13.97
CA LEU A 93 15.89 16.82 14.05
C LEU A 93 16.49 17.32 12.73
N LEU A 94 16.03 16.77 11.60
CA LEU A 94 16.51 17.16 10.27
C LEU A 94 16.08 18.58 9.92
N MET A 95 14.79 18.90 10.06
CA MET A 95 14.27 20.25 9.77
C MET A 95 14.94 21.29 10.68
N GLY A 96 15.22 20.97 11.94
CA GLY A 96 15.95 21.84 12.86
C GLY A 96 17.37 22.17 12.38
N VAL A 97 18.09 21.19 11.83
CA VAL A 97 19.39 21.40 11.18
C VAL A 97 19.25 22.28 9.94
N LEU A 98 18.31 21.95 9.05
CA LEU A 98 18.03 22.66 7.80
C LEU A 98 17.67 24.14 8.07
N ALA A 99 16.97 24.39 9.17
CA ALA A 99 16.54 25.70 9.64
C ALA A 99 17.68 26.57 10.19
N VAL A 100 18.47 26.02 11.12
CA VAL A 100 19.37 26.82 11.96
C VAL A 100 20.76 27.00 11.35
N VAL A 101 21.29 26.02 10.62
CA VAL A 101 22.67 26.06 10.11
C VAL A 101 22.91 27.21 9.12
N PRO A 102 22.02 27.50 8.15
CA PRO A 102 22.17 28.66 7.28
C PRO A 102 22.20 29.97 8.07
N VAL A 103 21.32 30.11 9.06
CA VAL A 103 21.20 31.33 9.90
C VAL A 103 22.43 31.53 10.79
N LEU A 104 22.91 30.45 11.43
CA LEU A 104 24.16 30.46 12.20
C LEU A 104 25.35 30.86 11.32
N THR A 105 25.42 30.31 10.10
CA THR A 105 26.48 30.64 9.15
C THR A 105 26.40 32.11 8.72
N ALA A 106 25.20 32.63 8.45
CA ALA A 106 25.01 34.03 8.12
C ALA A 106 25.44 34.97 9.26
N GLN A 107 25.12 34.62 10.51
CA GLN A 107 25.43 35.43 11.69
C GLN A 107 26.91 35.37 12.12
N LEU A 108 27.51 34.18 12.05
CA LEU A 108 28.88 33.91 12.52
C LEU A 108 29.94 34.13 11.44
N MET A 109 29.57 34.01 10.16
CA MET A 109 30.44 34.24 9.00
C MET A 109 29.88 35.37 8.12
N SER A 110 29.10 35.07 7.09
CA SER A 110 28.42 36.09 6.28
C SER A 110 27.29 35.48 5.47
N PHE A 111 26.39 36.31 4.94
CA PHE A 111 25.31 35.87 4.06
C PHE A 111 25.82 35.10 2.82
N GLY A 112 26.97 35.51 2.25
CA GLY A 112 27.55 34.80 1.11
C GLY A 112 27.90 33.35 1.44
N HIS A 113 28.38 33.08 2.66
CA HIS A 113 28.68 31.71 3.10
C HIS A 113 27.43 30.88 3.37
N SER A 114 26.29 31.49 3.72
CA SER A 114 25.03 30.77 3.94
C SER A 114 24.33 30.38 2.63
N PHE A 115 24.66 31.03 1.51
CA PHE A 115 23.98 30.82 0.23
C PHE A 115 24.04 29.37 -0.26
N ILE A 116 25.18 28.69 -0.10
CA ILE A 116 25.31 27.27 -0.52
C ILE A 116 24.36 26.35 0.26
N PHE A 117 24.11 26.65 1.54
CA PHE A 117 23.19 25.88 2.37
C PHE A 117 21.74 26.11 1.94
N ILE A 118 21.39 27.35 1.58
CA ILE A 118 20.06 27.68 1.03
C ILE A 118 19.83 26.93 -0.29
N LEU A 119 20.82 26.92 -1.19
CA LEU A 119 20.73 26.16 -2.44
C LEU A 119 20.62 24.65 -2.18
N ALA A 120 21.32 24.12 -1.18
CA ALA A 120 21.17 22.71 -0.80
C ALA A 120 19.75 22.40 -0.32
N VAL A 121 19.10 23.28 0.45
CA VAL A 121 17.69 23.10 0.84
C VAL A 121 16.76 23.15 -0.37
N PHE A 122 17.01 24.06 -1.32
CA PHE A 122 16.21 24.18 -2.53
C PHE A 122 16.33 22.93 -3.42
N PHE A 123 17.55 22.52 -3.78
CA PHE A 123 17.79 21.47 -4.77
C PHE A 123 17.89 20.07 -4.17
N LEU A 124 18.57 19.89 -3.03
CA LEU A 124 18.79 18.56 -2.45
C LEU A 124 17.62 18.13 -1.57
N ALA A 125 17.12 19.02 -0.71
CA ALA A 125 15.97 18.71 0.16
C ALA A 125 14.61 18.87 -0.55
N ASN A 126 14.59 19.45 -1.75
CA ASN A 126 13.36 19.72 -2.52
C ASN A 126 12.36 20.59 -1.76
N LEU A 127 12.85 21.63 -1.04
CA LEU A 127 12.02 22.54 -0.24
C LEU A 127 12.15 24.00 -0.70
N PRO A 128 11.67 24.34 -1.90
CA PRO A 128 11.85 25.67 -2.48
C PRO A 128 11.12 26.76 -1.67
N GLY A 129 9.89 26.52 -1.21
CA GLY A 129 9.16 27.46 -0.35
C GLY A 129 9.91 27.77 0.95
N PHE A 130 10.38 26.74 1.65
CA PHE A 130 11.18 26.92 2.87
C PHE A 130 12.47 27.69 2.61
N SER A 131 13.15 27.43 1.48
CA SER A 131 14.39 28.11 1.12
C SER A 131 14.19 29.64 0.96
N ALA A 132 13.04 30.09 0.47
CA ALA A 132 12.73 31.52 0.36
C ALA A 132 12.65 32.19 1.73
N PHE A 133 11.98 31.54 2.69
CA PHE A 133 11.95 32.01 4.09
C PHE A 133 13.34 31.94 4.75
N LEU A 134 14.16 30.95 4.41
CA LEU A 134 15.56 30.88 4.85
C LEU A 134 16.40 32.05 4.32
N VAL A 135 16.19 32.49 3.07
CA VAL A 135 16.86 33.70 2.53
C VAL A 135 16.53 34.90 3.41
N VAL A 136 15.25 35.11 3.72
CA VAL A 136 14.80 36.23 4.59
C VAL A 136 15.44 36.13 5.98
N SER A 137 15.44 34.94 6.60
CA SER A 137 16.09 34.70 7.89
C SER A 137 17.59 34.96 7.88
N CYS A 138 18.30 34.51 6.83
CA CYS A 138 19.76 34.71 6.72
C CYS A 138 20.11 36.18 6.45
N LEU A 139 19.32 36.87 5.63
CA LEU A 139 19.45 38.31 5.41
C LEU A 139 19.23 39.08 6.71
N ALA A 140 18.18 38.75 7.46
CA ALA A 140 17.89 39.34 8.77
C ALA A 140 19.04 39.12 9.76
N ALA A 141 19.59 37.91 9.81
CA ALA A 141 20.70 37.58 10.71
C ALA A 141 22.03 38.27 10.34
N ALA A 142 22.26 38.57 9.06
CA ALA A 142 23.43 39.30 8.58
C ALA A 142 23.25 40.83 8.64
N ALA A 143 22.00 41.30 8.67
CA ALA A 143 21.63 42.70 8.70
C ALA A 143 22.01 43.34 10.04
N ARG A 144 22.70 44.48 9.95
CA ARG A 144 23.19 45.20 11.12
C ARG A 144 22.12 45.59 12.17
N PRO A 145 20.92 46.04 11.80
CA PRO A 145 19.90 46.46 12.78
C PRO A 145 19.45 45.35 13.72
N LEU A 146 19.48 44.10 13.27
CA LEU A 146 19.01 42.93 14.02
C LEU A 146 20.15 42.19 14.74
N ARG A 147 21.37 42.72 14.67
CA ARG A 147 22.55 42.15 15.32
C ARG A 147 22.67 42.65 16.76
N PHE A 148 21.76 42.19 17.60
CA PHE A 148 21.76 42.50 19.03
C PHE A 148 23.04 42.07 19.73
N ARG A 149 23.31 42.68 20.89
CA ARG A 149 24.42 42.28 21.77
C ARG A 149 24.31 40.81 22.19
N SER A 150 23.09 40.33 22.45
CA SER A 150 22.81 38.92 22.64
C SER A 150 22.59 38.23 21.30
N ARG A 151 23.54 37.38 20.90
CA ARG A 151 23.46 36.65 19.64
C ARG A 151 22.37 35.58 19.64
N ILE A 152 22.03 35.05 20.81
CA ILE A 152 20.95 34.05 20.98
C ILE A 152 19.60 34.69 20.66
N ILE A 153 19.32 35.86 21.24
CA ILE A 153 18.08 36.61 20.97
C ILE A 153 17.99 36.98 19.48
N ALA A 154 19.12 37.39 18.89
CA ALA A 154 19.17 37.69 17.46
C ALA A 154 18.81 36.47 16.60
N ILE A 155 19.35 35.28 16.88
CA ILE A 155 18.97 34.06 16.14
C ILE A 155 17.50 33.71 16.34
N ALA A 156 17.02 33.72 17.59
CA ALA A 156 15.63 33.40 17.89
C ALA A 156 14.66 34.29 17.09
N LEU A 157 14.94 35.59 17.03
CA LEU A 157 14.14 36.52 16.24
C LEU A 157 14.29 36.30 14.72
N CYS A 158 15.50 36.03 14.25
CA CYS A 158 15.74 35.81 12.81
C CYS A 158 15.17 34.48 12.30
N MET A 159 14.79 33.55 13.18
CA MET A 159 14.05 32.33 12.83
C MET A 159 12.54 32.56 12.69
N ALA A 160 12.01 33.75 13.01
CA ALA A 160 10.57 34.05 12.89
C ALA A 160 9.98 33.81 11.49
N PRO A 161 10.65 34.15 10.37
CA PRO A 161 10.15 33.81 9.03
C PRO A 161 9.94 32.29 8.84
N GLN A 162 10.82 31.46 9.41
CA GLN A 162 10.70 30.00 9.33
C GLN A 162 9.51 29.49 10.15
N LEU A 163 9.28 30.06 11.34
CA LEU A 163 8.09 29.77 12.15
C LEU A 163 6.80 30.12 11.42
N ALA A 164 6.78 31.26 10.72
CA ALA A 164 5.63 31.65 9.91
C ALA A 164 5.37 30.65 8.77
N TYR A 165 6.42 30.17 8.09
CA TYR A 165 6.31 29.12 7.09
C TYR A 165 5.75 27.82 7.68
N TRP A 166 6.29 27.35 8.80
CA TRP A 166 5.79 26.14 9.45
C TRP A 166 4.35 26.29 9.94
N GLY A 167 3.96 27.44 10.48
CA GLY A 167 2.58 27.69 10.88
C GLY A 167 1.59 27.73 9.71
N ALA A 168 1.99 28.31 8.57
CA ALA A 168 1.12 28.45 7.40
C ALA A 168 1.03 27.15 6.57
N PHE A 169 2.11 26.38 6.48
CA PHE A 169 2.22 25.27 5.53
C PHE A 169 2.58 23.91 6.15
N GLY A 170 2.80 23.86 7.46
CA GLY A 170 3.17 22.64 8.17
C GLY A 170 2.01 21.69 8.46
N GLY A 171 0.76 22.16 8.37
CA GLY A 171 -0.43 21.34 8.64
C GLY A 171 -0.75 20.37 7.50
N ALA A 172 -1.00 19.10 7.82
CA ALA A 172 -1.54 18.12 6.88
C ALA A 172 -2.94 18.55 6.41
N ARG A 173 -3.27 18.40 5.12
CA ARG A 173 -4.57 18.80 4.56
C ARG A 173 -5.48 17.59 4.37
N GLY A 174 -6.78 17.78 4.54
CA GLY A 174 -7.79 16.72 4.31
C GLY A 174 -7.84 15.63 5.39
N VAL A 175 -7.27 15.91 6.57
CA VAL A 175 -7.23 14.99 7.72
C VAL A 175 -8.18 15.46 8.83
N GLU A 176 -8.43 14.61 9.82
CA GLU A 176 -9.27 14.95 10.96
C GLU A 176 -8.66 16.10 11.80
N PRO A 177 -9.46 16.88 12.57
CA PRO A 177 -8.94 18.02 13.34
C PRO A 177 -7.82 17.65 14.32
N LEU A 178 -7.88 16.47 14.93
CA LEU A 178 -6.87 15.97 15.85
C LEU A 178 -5.56 15.65 15.13
N GLU A 179 -5.65 14.94 14.00
CA GLU A 179 -4.52 14.65 13.12
C GLU A 179 -3.89 15.94 12.58
N TRP A 180 -4.72 16.89 12.13
CA TRP A 180 -4.27 18.21 11.70
C TRP A 180 -3.44 18.90 12.78
N GLY A 181 -3.90 18.90 14.04
CA GLY A 181 -3.14 19.46 15.16
C GLY A 181 -1.79 18.76 15.39
N PHE A 182 -1.79 17.43 15.42
CA PHE A 182 -0.57 16.64 15.62
C PHE A 182 0.42 16.75 14.46
N SER A 183 -0.03 17.07 13.24
CA SER A 183 0.85 17.29 12.09
C SER A 183 1.85 18.44 12.28
N PHE A 184 1.63 19.34 13.26
CA PHE A 184 2.60 20.39 13.60
C PHE A 184 3.71 19.95 14.57
N ALA A 185 3.59 18.79 15.21
CA ALA A 185 4.55 18.31 16.19
C ALA A 185 6.01 18.24 15.67
N PRO A 186 6.28 17.77 14.43
CA PRO A 186 7.64 17.75 13.90
C PRO A 186 8.26 19.15 13.80
N TRP A 187 7.46 20.18 13.53
CA TRP A 187 7.92 21.55 13.32
C TRP A 187 8.21 22.26 14.65
N ILE A 188 7.39 21.98 15.67
CA ILE A 188 7.67 22.40 17.05
C ILE A 188 9.00 21.76 17.50
N TRP A 189 9.18 20.46 17.26
CA TRP A 189 10.42 19.77 17.56
C TRP A 189 11.62 20.31 16.77
N ALA A 190 11.41 20.70 15.51
CA ALA A 190 12.42 21.35 14.68
C ALA A 190 12.89 22.68 15.26
N TRP A 191 11.95 23.51 15.72
CA TRP A 191 12.27 24.77 16.39
C TRP A 191 13.11 24.55 17.65
N LEU A 192 12.70 23.62 18.52
CA LEU A 192 13.43 23.28 19.74
C LEU A 192 14.83 22.74 19.45
N THR A 193 14.95 21.88 18.43
CA THR A 193 16.24 21.36 17.96
C THR A 193 17.13 22.50 17.46
N GLY A 194 16.59 23.38 16.61
CA GLY A 194 17.32 24.52 16.07
C GLY A 194 17.82 25.45 17.17
N MET A 195 16.96 25.80 18.13
CA MET A 195 17.32 26.62 19.29
C MET A 195 18.38 25.96 20.17
N THR A 196 18.32 24.64 20.35
CA THR A 196 19.33 23.88 21.10
C THR A 196 20.69 23.93 20.41
N ILE A 197 20.74 23.68 19.09
CA ILE A 197 21.98 23.77 18.30
C ILE A 197 22.54 25.20 18.35
N ALA A 198 21.70 26.22 18.13
CA ALA A 198 22.11 27.62 18.20
C ALA A 198 22.66 27.99 19.59
N GLY A 199 21.97 27.58 20.65
CA GLY A 199 22.39 27.79 22.04
C GLY A 199 23.75 27.17 22.34
N LEU A 200 23.97 25.92 21.92
CA LEU A 200 25.25 25.23 22.10
C LEU A 200 26.38 25.87 21.28
N VAL A 201 26.14 26.16 20.00
CA VAL A 201 27.13 26.78 19.11
C VAL A 201 27.51 28.19 19.59
N ILE A 202 26.53 29.02 19.98
CA ILE A 202 26.79 30.37 20.46
C ILE A 202 27.37 30.35 21.87
N GLY A 203 26.86 29.50 22.76
CA GLY A 203 27.31 29.39 24.15
C GLY A 203 28.77 28.93 24.22
N ILE A 204 29.10 27.78 23.61
CA ILE A 204 30.48 27.30 23.52
C ILE A 204 31.32 28.26 22.68
N GLY A 205 30.74 28.84 21.62
CA GLY A 205 31.36 29.87 20.80
C GLY A 205 31.80 31.09 21.63
N HIS A 206 30.99 31.52 22.60
CA HIS A 206 31.34 32.65 23.46
C HIS A 206 32.64 32.40 24.21
N TYR A 207 32.78 31.21 24.83
CA TYR A 207 33.98 30.83 25.57
C TYR A 207 35.17 30.49 24.67
N THR A 208 34.92 29.94 23.47
CA THR A 208 35.97 29.54 22.52
C THR A 208 36.30 30.62 21.49
N ARG A 209 35.76 31.84 21.63
CA ARG A 209 35.87 32.93 20.66
C ARG A 209 35.38 32.55 19.25
N TYR A 210 34.30 31.79 19.16
CA TYR A 210 33.55 31.45 17.94
C TYR A 210 34.38 30.71 16.90
N LYS A 211 35.06 29.64 17.35
CA LYS A 211 35.83 28.76 16.45
C LYS A 211 34.94 28.23 15.32
N PRO A 212 35.42 28.24 14.06
CA PRO A 212 34.64 27.83 12.88
C PRO A 212 34.16 26.37 12.92
N GLY A 213 34.79 25.52 13.73
CA GLY A 213 34.48 24.09 13.82
C GLY A 213 33.15 23.75 14.51
N LEU A 214 32.51 24.66 15.25
CA LEU A 214 31.35 24.29 16.08
C LEU A 214 30.13 23.91 15.24
N ILE A 215 29.88 24.58 14.11
CA ILE A 215 28.70 24.32 13.28
C ILE A 215 28.71 22.88 12.77
N TRP A 216 29.79 22.44 12.10
CA TRP A 216 29.83 21.09 11.50
C TRP A 216 29.76 19.97 12.56
N VAL A 217 30.35 20.17 13.75
CA VAL A 217 30.29 19.18 14.83
C VAL A 217 28.85 18.93 15.26
N PHE A 218 28.11 19.99 15.59
CA PHE A 218 26.71 19.84 16.03
C PHE A 218 25.79 19.38 14.90
N THR A 219 26.00 19.84 13.66
CA THR A 219 25.29 19.32 12.49
C THR A 219 25.51 17.81 12.33
N THR A 220 26.75 17.33 12.46
CA THR A 220 27.08 15.91 12.35
C THR A 220 26.42 15.09 13.46
N THR A 221 26.52 15.54 14.71
CA THR A 221 25.91 14.86 15.84
C THR A 221 24.40 14.75 15.68
N THR A 222 23.72 15.84 15.30
CA THR A 222 22.26 15.81 15.09
C THR A 222 21.87 14.92 13.92
N LEU A 223 22.63 14.93 12.82
CA LEU A 223 22.40 14.03 11.68
C LEU A 223 22.55 12.55 12.08
N LEU A 224 23.60 12.21 12.83
CA LEU A 224 23.82 10.84 13.33
C LEU A 224 22.70 10.40 14.27
N LEU A 225 22.20 11.30 15.13
CA LEU A 225 21.04 11.03 15.97
C LEU A 225 19.79 10.77 15.13
N ALA A 226 19.49 11.62 14.15
CA ALA A 226 18.34 11.45 13.26
C ALA A 226 18.42 10.12 12.49
N LEU A 227 19.59 9.80 11.93
CA LEU A 227 19.84 8.53 11.23
C LEU A 227 19.71 7.33 12.19
N GLY A 228 20.26 7.43 13.39
CA GLY A 228 20.17 6.38 14.41
C GLY A 228 18.73 6.10 14.84
N PHE A 229 17.95 7.14 15.13
CA PHE A 229 16.52 7.00 15.45
C PHE A 229 15.75 6.39 14.29
N PHE A 230 15.98 6.86 13.06
CA PHE A 230 15.30 6.35 11.88
C PHE A 230 15.61 4.87 11.65
N VAL A 231 16.89 4.47 11.65
CA VAL A 231 17.29 3.08 11.41
C VAL A 231 16.82 2.14 12.52
N TRP A 232 16.81 2.60 13.77
CA TRP A 232 16.42 1.76 14.90
C TRP A 232 14.90 1.61 15.05
N LYS A 233 14.11 2.65 14.76
CA LYS A 233 12.67 2.68 15.02
C LYS A 233 11.78 2.48 13.79
N ILE A 234 12.29 2.80 12.60
CA ILE A 234 11.49 2.77 11.36
C ILE A 234 12.17 1.82 10.36
N GLY A 235 13.39 2.11 9.96
CA GLY A 235 14.13 1.31 8.97
C GLY A 235 13.87 1.73 7.52
N PHE A 236 14.83 1.45 6.65
CA PHE A 236 14.72 1.76 5.21
C PHE A 236 13.82 0.78 4.46
N ASP A 237 13.66 -0.44 4.97
CA ASP A 237 12.71 -1.42 4.46
C ASP A 237 11.27 -0.98 4.74
N GLU A 238 10.97 -0.46 5.93
CA GLU A 238 9.65 0.10 6.22
C GLU A 238 9.32 1.31 5.34
N LEU A 239 10.26 2.25 5.19
CA LEU A 239 10.08 3.39 4.30
C LEU A 239 9.79 2.97 2.85
N ASP A 240 10.53 2.01 2.31
CA ASP A 240 10.32 1.54 0.94
C ASP A 240 9.04 0.71 0.80
N TYR A 241 8.62 -0.01 1.85
CA TYR A 241 7.33 -0.68 1.90
C TYR A 241 6.19 0.33 1.81
N GLN A 242 6.21 1.39 2.64
CA GLN A 242 5.16 2.41 2.62
C GLN A 242 5.06 3.13 1.27
N LEU A 243 6.21 3.38 0.62
CA LEU A 243 6.26 4.07 -0.67
C LEU A 243 5.87 3.22 -1.87
N TYR A 244 6.15 1.91 -1.86
CA TYR A 244 6.02 1.06 -3.05
C TYR A 244 5.02 -0.09 -2.90
N VAL A 245 4.58 -0.42 -1.69
CA VAL A 245 3.75 -1.60 -1.42
C VAL A 245 2.45 -1.19 -0.74
N ALA A 246 2.52 -0.45 0.37
CA ALA A 246 1.33 -0.10 1.17
C ALA A 246 0.28 0.67 0.35
N GLN A 247 0.72 1.69 -0.40
CA GLN A 247 -0.15 2.48 -1.29
C GLN A 247 -0.54 1.76 -2.59
N SER A 248 -0.09 0.53 -2.77
CA SER A 248 -0.21 -0.23 -4.01
C SER A 248 -0.99 -1.52 -3.78
N ASN A 249 -1.93 -1.55 -2.84
CA ASN A 249 -2.81 -2.70 -2.62
C ASN A 249 -3.68 -2.95 -3.86
N PRO A 250 -3.58 -4.10 -4.55
CA PRO A 250 -4.30 -4.33 -5.80
C PRO A 250 -5.82 -4.38 -5.61
N GLU A 251 -6.30 -4.64 -4.40
CA GLU A 251 -7.73 -4.66 -4.07
C GLU A 251 -8.36 -3.26 -4.00
N GLU A 252 -7.56 -2.22 -3.74
CA GLU A 252 -8.05 -0.85 -3.59
C GLU A 252 -7.97 -0.06 -4.91
N VAL A 253 -7.17 -0.53 -5.84
CA VAL A 253 -6.91 0.07 -7.15
C VAL A 253 -8.19 0.06 -8.00
N ALA A 254 -8.55 1.22 -8.55
CA ALA A 254 -9.81 1.42 -9.25
C ALA A 254 -9.93 0.52 -10.48
N GLU A 255 -8.85 0.33 -11.22
CA GLU A 255 -8.79 -0.41 -12.49
C GLU A 255 -9.07 -1.92 -12.34
N PHE A 256 -9.00 -2.46 -11.11
CA PHE A 256 -9.36 -3.86 -10.81
C PHE A 256 -10.76 -4.03 -10.20
N ARG A 257 -11.53 -2.94 -10.09
CA ARG A 257 -12.94 -2.99 -9.67
C ARG A 257 -13.83 -3.36 -10.85
N ASP A 258 -15.08 -3.68 -10.56
CA ASP A 258 -16.08 -4.00 -11.58
C ASP A 258 -16.38 -2.74 -12.41
N HIS A 259 -16.13 -2.83 -13.73
CA HIS A 259 -16.39 -1.75 -14.67
C HIS A 259 -17.27 -2.22 -15.81
N SER A 260 -18.22 -1.39 -16.24
CA SER A 260 -18.96 -1.67 -17.46
C SER A 260 -18.10 -1.35 -18.68
N ILE A 261 -18.06 -2.26 -19.64
CA ILE A 261 -17.42 -2.04 -20.96
C ILE A 261 -18.41 -1.53 -22.00
N ARG A 262 -19.68 -1.35 -21.62
CA ARG A 262 -20.77 -0.97 -22.53
C ARG A 262 -20.48 0.34 -23.26
N ASP A 263 -20.04 1.35 -22.54
CA ASP A 263 -19.77 2.68 -23.10
C ASP A 263 -18.55 2.64 -24.04
N ALA A 264 -17.53 1.86 -23.71
CA ALA A 264 -16.37 1.65 -24.58
C ALA A 264 -16.78 0.95 -25.89
N LEU A 265 -17.65 -0.06 -25.81
CA LEU A 265 -18.24 -0.72 -26.98
C LEU A 265 -19.10 0.23 -27.81
N ASP A 266 -20.00 0.98 -27.18
CA ASP A 266 -20.90 1.93 -27.87
C ASP A 266 -20.10 3.01 -28.61
N ARG A 267 -19.07 3.55 -27.96
CA ARG A 267 -18.14 4.51 -28.56
C ARG A 267 -17.39 3.91 -29.75
N THR A 268 -16.91 2.68 -29.62
CA THR A 268 -16.14 1.99 -30.67
C THR A 268 -17.00 1.57 -31.86
N ILE A 269 -18.27 1.19 -31.62
CA ILE A 269 -19.24 0.87 -32.68
C ILE A 269 -19.60 2.12 -33.48
N THR A 270 -19.75 3.26 -32.80
CA THR A 270 -20.14 4.53 -33.42
C THR A 270 -18.97 5.32 -34.02
N ASP A 271 -17.72 4.97 -33.69
CA ASP A 271 -16.54 5.65 -34.22
C ASP A 271 -16.41 5.45 -35.75
N PRO A 272 -16.25 6.54 -36.52
CA PRO A 272 -16.20 6.47 -37.98
C PRO A 272 -14.93 5.77 -38.49
N THR A 273 -13.80 5.93 -37.80
CA THR A 273 -12.51 5.31 -38.17
C THR A 273 -12.60 3.80 -38.03
N GLU A 274 -13.16 3.35 -36.91
CA GLU A 274 -13.34 1.92 -36.66
C GLU A 274 -14.43 1.31 -37.56
N LYS A 275 -15.46 2.09 -37.90
CA LYS A 275 -16.47 1.65 -38.88
C LYS A 275 -15.85 1.44 -40.27
N GLU A 276 -14.95 2.32 -40.71
CA GLU A 276 -14.23 2.17 -41.97
C GLU A 276 -13.30 0.95 -41.92
N TYR A 277 -12.52 0.79 -40.84
CA TYR A 277 -11.68 -0.39 -40.63
C TYR A 277 -12.48 -1.68 -40.72
N ARG A 278 -13.59 -1.80 -39.99
CA ARG A 278 -14.47 -2.98 -40.00
C ARG A 278 -15.13 -3.23 -41.36
N SER A 279 -15.35 -2.22 -42.18
CA SER A 279 -15.93 -2.40 -43.51
C SER A 279 -15.01 -3.19 -44.47
N GLY A 280 -13.71 -3.26 -44.18
CA GLY A 280 -12.74 -4.12 -44.87
C GLY A 280 -12.80 -5.60 -44.47
N PHE A 281 -13.59 -5.95 -43.44
CA PHE A 281 -13.71 -7.30 -42.91
C PHE A 281 -15.18 -7.77 -42.90
N SER A 282 -15.40 -9.07 -42.75
CA SER A 282 -16.72 -9.70 -42.76
C SER A 282 -17.48 -9.56 -41.42
N TYR A 283 -17.58 -8.35 -40.86
CA TYR A 283 -18.39 -8.11 -39.65
C TYR A 283 -19.88 -7.95 -39.99
N PRO A 284 -20.80 -8.35 -39.09
CA PRO A 284 -22.22 -8.07 -39.25
C PRO A 284 -22.49 -6.56 -39.34
N SER A 285 -23.37 -6.15 -40.24
CA SER A 285 -23.78 -4.73 -40.37
C SER A 285 -24.83 -4.31 -39.35
N GLU A 286 -25.57 -5.27 -38.79
CA GLU A 286 -26.60 -5.02 -37.79
C GLU A 286 -25.97 -4.84 -36.38
N PRO A 287 -26.44 -3.88 -35.56
CA PRO A 287 -25.78 -3.54 -34.29
C PRO A 287 -25.73 -4.68 -33.26
N ILE A 288 -26.80 -5.46 -33.14
CA ILE A 288 -26.90 -6.55 -32.15
C ILE A 288 -25.91 -7.69 -32.48
N PRO A 289 -25.94 -8.30 -33.68
CA PRO A 289 -24.98 -9.36 -34.02
C PRO A 289 -23.54 -8.82 -34.10
N LEU A 290 -23.33 -7.55 -34.49
CA LEU A 290 -22.02 -6.93 -34.42
C LEU A 290 -21.50 -6.91 -32.97
N ARG A 291 -22.32 -6.46 -32.02
CA ARG A 291 -21.95 -6.39 -30.61
C ARG A 291 -21.58 -7.76 -30.04
N GLU A 292 -22.33 -8.81 -30.38
CA GLU A 292 -22.01 -10.18 -29.97
C GLU A 292 -20.65 -10.66 -30.52
N GLU A 293 -20.36 -10.38 -31.79
CA GLU A 293 -19.07 -10.75 -32.38
C GLU A 293 -17.90 -9.98 -31.74
N LEU A 294 -18.07 -8.68 -31.47
CA LEU A 294 -17.08 -7.87 -30.77
C LEU A 294 -16.83 -8.36 -29.33
N LYS A 295 -17.88 -8.72 -28.59
CA LYS A 295 -17.74 -9.33 -27.25
C LYS A 295 -16.95 -10.64 -27.32
N ARG A 296 -17.23 -11.49 -28.30
CA ARG A 296 -16.50 -12.74 -28.51
C ARG A 296 -15.02 -12.49 -28.80
N GLU A 297 -14.70 -11.51 -29.63
CA GLU A 297 -13.32 -11.13 -29.93
C GLU A 297 -12.59 -10.58 -28.69
N ILE A 298 -13.26 -9.74 -27.90
CA ILE A 298 -12.75 -9.27 -26.60
C ILE A 298 -12.44 -10.46 -25.69
N GLN A 299 -13.34 -11.44 -25.56
CA GLN A 299 -13.08 -12.64 -24.76
C GLN A 299 -11.83 -13.40 -25.25
N ILE A 300 -11.70 -13.59 -26.56
CA ILE A 300 -10.55 -14.30 -27.17
C ILE A 300 -9.22 -13.57 -26.85
N GLN A 301 -9.19 -12.25 -26.97
CA GLN A 301 -7.98 -11.46 -26.68
C GLN A 301 -7.67 -11.43 -25.18
N LEU A 302 -8.68 -11.35 -24.33
CA LEU A 302 -8.51 -11.34 -22.87
C LEU A 302 -8.07 -12.69 -22.30
N ILE A 303 -8.28 -13.83 -22.98
CA ILE A 303 -7.61 -15.10 -22.64
C ILE A 303 -6.08 -14.94 -22.65
N GLN A 304 -5.57 -14.10 -23.57
CA GLN A 304 -4.15 -13.77 -23.65
C GLN A 304 -3.78 -12.54 -22.80
N ASP A 305 -4.71 -12.07 -21.95
CA ASP A 305 -4.56 -10.88 -21.14
C ASP A 305 -4.20 -9.67 -21.99
N ARG A 306 -4.98 -9.40 -23.06
CA ARG A 306 -4.83 -8.24 -23.96
C ARG A 306 -6.18 -7.69 -24.37
N TRP A 307 -6.28 -6.37 -24.44
CA TRP A 307 -7.39 -5.73 -25.14
C TRP A 307 -7.21 -5.81 -26.67
N PRO A 308 -8.30 -5.91 -27.45
CA PRO A 308 -8.22 -5.73 -28.89
C PRO A 308 -7.74 -4.32 -29.23
N THR A 309 -6.88 -4.19 -30.24
CA THR A 309 -6.25 -2.90 -30.62
C THR A 309 -7.24 -1.88 -31.17
N TRP A 310 -8.40 -2.32 -31.65
CA TRP A 310 -9.48 -1.49 -32.18
C TRP A 310 -10.41 -0.93 -31.08
N LEU A 311 -10.31 -1.42 -29.85
CA LEU A 311 -11.21 -1.02 -28.77
C LEU A 311 -10.74 0.31 -28.15
N ILE A 312 -11.61 1.31 -28.15
CA ILE A 312 -11.32 2.62 -27.57
C ILE A 312 -11.58 2.56 -26.06
N LEU A 313 -10.50 2.50 -25.28
CA LEU A 313 -10.57 2.32 -23.82
C LEU A 313 -10.49 3.65 -23.05
N PRO A 314 -11.34 3.85 -22.02
CA PRO A 314 -11.12 4.87 -20.99
C PRO A 314 -10.02 4.43 -20.00
N ASP A 315 -9.46 5.39 -19.27
CA ASP A 315 -8.37 5.17 -18.30
C ASP A 315 -8.69 4.08 -17.26
N GLU A 316 -9.96 3.98 -16.84
CA GLU A 316 -10.42 3.00 -15.84
C GLU A 316 -10.32 1.53 -16.32
N LEU A 317 -10.31 1.29 -17.63
CA LEU A 317 -10.15 -0.06 -18.21
C LEU A 317 -8.69 -0.40 -18.55
N LEU A 318 -7.74 0.51 -18.32
CA LEU A 318 -6.29 0.31 -18.57
C LEU A 318 -5.61 -0.51 -17.45
N TYR A 319 -6.25 -1.60 -17.03
CA TYR A 319 -5.78 -2.45 -15.94
C TYR A 319 -4.41 -3.10 -16.23
N GLN A 320 -4.05 -3.26 -17.51
CA GLN A 320 -2.79 -3.88 -17.93
C GLN A 320 -1.59 -2.98 -17.61
N ASP A 321 -1.65 -1.72 -18.04
CA ASP A 321 -0.62 -0.72 -17.73
C ASP A 321 -0.51 -0.52 -16.22
N LYS A 322 -1.66 -0.52 -15.54
CA LYS A 322 -1.71 -0.46 -14.08
C LYS A 322 -1.03 -1.67 -13.42
N ARG A 323 -1.28 -2.87 -13.91
CA ARG A 323 -0.63 -4.11 -13.46
C ARG A 323 0.88 -4.03 -13.62
N GLU A 324 1.38 -3.57 -14.76
CA GLU A 324 2.82 -3.42 -14.99
C GLU A 324 3.44 -2.39 -14.03
N GLN A 325 2.76 -1.25 -13.83
CA GLN A 325 3.18 -0.22 -12.89
C GLN A 325 3.31 -0.78 -11.46
N LEU A 326 2.27 -1.47 -10.97
CA LEU A 326 2.26 -2.06 -9.63
C LEU A 326 3.31 -3.17 -9.48
N ASN A 327 3.46 -4.04 -10.47
CA ASN A 327 4.52 -5.06 -10.48
C ASN A 327 5.92 -4.42 -10.39
N ALA A 328 6.15 -3.33 -11.12
CA ALA A 328 7.42 -2.60 -11.06
C ALA A 328 7.65 -1.96 -9.67
N GLN A 329 6.60 -1.47 -9.01
CA GLN A 329 6.69 -0.96 -7.64
C GLN A 329 7.04 -2.08 -6.64
N TYR A 330 6.34 -3.22 -6.70
CA TYR A 330 6.69 -4.37 -5.86
C TYR A 330 8.11 -4.86 -6.13
N ASP A 331 8.57 -4.87 -7.39
CA ASP A 331 9.94 -5.25 -7.71
C ASP A 331 10.98 -4.25 -7.20
N ARG A 332 10.70 -2.95 -7.15
CA ARG A 332 11.58 -1.98 -6.48
C ARG A 332 11.75 -2.28 -4.99
N PHE A 333 10.70 -2.79 -4.35
CA PHE A 333 10.81 -3.26 -2.97
C PHE A 333 11.55 -4.60 -2.90
N ILE A 334 11.09 -5.64 -3.59
CA ILE A 334 11.60 -7.02 -3.49
C ILE A 334 13.04 -7.14 -4.01
N ARG A 335 13.37 -6.42 -5.09
CA ARG A 335 14.66 -6.46 -5.80
C ARG A 335 15.08 -5.02 -6.16
N PRO A 336 15.50 -4.22 -5.16
CA PRO A 336 15.85 -2.83 -5.40
C PRO A 336 16.97 -2.72 -6.44
N PRO A 337 16.82 -1.85 -7.46
CA PRO A 337 17.87 -1.66 -8.46
C PRO A 337 19.14 -1.13 -7.77
N GLN A 338 20.30 -1.60 -8.21
CA GLN A 338 21.58 -1.10 -7.70
C GLN A 338 21.85 0.30 -8.29
N PRO A 339 21.97 1.36 -7.48
CA PRO A 339 22.41 2.65 -7.97
C PRO A 339 23.86 2.58 -8.45
N TRP A 340 24.19 3.29 -9.54
CA TRP A 340 25.53 3.30 -10.15
C TRP A 340 26.66 3.71 -9.18
N TRP A 341 26.35 4.52 -8.17
CA TRP A 341 27.31 4.99 -7.17
C TRP A 341 27.49 4.04 -5.98
N MET A 342 26.60 3.06 -5.79
CA MET A 342 26.58 2.21 -4.60
C MET A 342 27.49 0.98 -4.79
N PRO A 343 28.48 0.76 -3.89
CA PRO A 343 29.32 -0.43 -3.95
C PRO A 343 28.49 -1.72 -3.87
N GLN A 344 28.86 -2.73 -4.66
CA GLN A 344 28.12 -3.99 -4.75
C GLN A 344 27.97 -4.71 -3.39
N ALA A 345 28.99 -4.65 -2.54
CA ALA A 345 28.93 -5.23 -1.20
C ALA A 345 27.86 -4.59 -0.32
N VAL A 346 27.71 -3.26 -0.40
CA VAL A 346 26.68 -2.51 0.35
C VAL A 346 25.30 -2.83 -0.19
N HIS A 347 25.14 -2.86 -1.53
CA HIS A 347 23.87 -3.24 -2.15
C HIS A 347 23.45 -4.66 -1.78
N ARG A 348 24.38 -5.63 -1.82
CA ARG A 348 24.11 -7.02 -1.41
C ARG A 348 23.64 -7.09 0.04
N GLU A 349 24.31 -6.39 0.97
CA GLU A 349 23.90 -6.35 2.37
C GLU A 349 22.49 -5.75 2.54
N ILE A 350 22.16 -4.68 1.81
CA ILE A 350 20.80 -4.09 1.81
C ILE A 350 19.77 -5.11 1.32
N VAL A 351 20.05 -5.79 0.21
CA VAL A 351 19.15 -6.83 -0.34
C VAL A 351 18.99 -7.99 0.65
N THR A 352 20.07 -8.45 1.29
CA THR A 352 20.02 -9.53 2.28
C THR A 352 19.23 -9.13 3.53
N ARG A 353 19.42 -7.91 4.05
CA ARG A 353 18.61 -7.40 5.16
C ARG A 353 17.14 -7.31 4.78
N ARG A 354 16.84 -6.76 3.60
CA ARG A 354 15.47 -6.61 3.12
C ARG A 354 14.77 -7.94 2.90
N ALA A 355 15.48 -8.96 2.42
CA ALA A 355 14.94 -10.31 2.28
C ALA A 355 14.49 -10.92 3.62
N ARG A 356 14.97 -10.39 4.75
CA ARG A 356 14.57 -10.81 6.11
C ARG A 356 13.55 -9.85 6.75
N SER A 357 13.10 -8.83 6.04
CA SER A 357 12.11 -7.87 6.55
C SER A 357 10.76 -8.55 6.77
N ASN A 358 10.07 -8.18 7.85
CA ASN A 358 8.70 -8.63 8.13
C ASN A 358 7.69 -8.14 7.09
N ARG A 359 8.07 -7.15 6.25
CA ARG A 359 7.24 -6.64 5.14
C ARG A 359 7.39 -7.42 3.84
N MET A 360 8.40 -8.29 3.74
CA MET A 360 8.63 -9.11 2.53
C MET A 360 7.46 -10.08 2.23
N PRO A 361 6.86 -10.77 3.21
CA PRO A 361 5.68 -11.61 2.96
C PRO A 361 4.50 -10.83 2.37
N ILE A 362 4.21 -9.63 2.89
CA ILE A 362 3.13 -8.76 2.39
C ILE A 362 3.39 -8.35 0.94
N ALA A 363 4.61 -7.93 0.62
CA ALA A 363 4.95 -7.54 -0.76
C ALA A 363 4.83 -8.72 -1.73
N LEU A 364 5.26 -9.91 -1.32
CA LEU A 364 5.09 -11.13 -2.12
C LEU A 364 3.62 -11.51 -2.27
N TYR A 365 2.83 -11.36 -1.21
CA TYR A 365 1.40 -11.61 -1.20
C TYR A 365 0.66 -10.71 -2.20
N TYR A 366 0.82 -9.39 -2.12
CA TYR A 366 0.19 -8.46 -3.07
C TYR A 366 0.69 -8.68 -4.50
N LYS A 367 1.98 -8.96 -4.69
CA LYS A 367 2.51 -9.33 -6.01
C LYS A 367 1.87 -10.62 -6.54
N ALA A 368 1.65 -11.61 -5.68
CA ALA A 368 1.04 -12.87 -6.08
C ALA A 368 -0.44 -12.66 -6.43
N LEU A 369 -1.20 -11.93 -5.59
CA LEU A 369 -2.59 -11.54 -5.87
C LEU A 369 -2.74 -10.75 -7.17
N LEU A 370 -1.88 -9.75 -7.40
CA LEU A 370 -1.88 -8.98 -8.65
C LEU A 370 -1.71 -9.88 -9.90
N ASN A 371 -0.87 -10.90 -9.78
CA ASN A 371 -0.67 -11.90 -10.82
C ASN A 371 -1.76 -12.98 -10.84
N GLU A 372 -2.73 -12.98 -9.91
CA GLU A 372 -3.90 -13.84 -9.99
C GLU A 372 -5.11 -13.15 -10.59
N TYR A 373 -5.26 -11.84 -10.36
CA TYR A 373 -6.35 -11.05 -10.92
C TYR A 373 -6.51 -11.31 -12.42
N SER A 374 -7.58 -12.00 -12.78
CA SER A 374 -7.86 -12.40 -14.16
C SER A 374 -9.28 -11.98 -14.51
N PRO A 375 -9.53 -11.52 -15.75
CA PRO A 375 -10.85 -11.08 -16.15
C PRO A 375 -11.82 -12.27 -16.21
N ASP A 376 -13.00 -12.12 -15.61
CA ASP A 376 -14.08 -13.09 -15.74
C ASP A 376 -14.76 -12.93 -17.10
N LEU A 377 -14.36 -13.79 -18.03
CA LEU A 377 -14.81 -13.73 -19.41
C LEU A 377 -16.32 -13.97 -19.55
N ARG A 378 -16.96 -14.65 -18.59
CA ARG A 378 -18.39 -14.96 -18.66
C ARG A 378 -19.23 -13.70 -18.44
N ARG A 379 -18.82 -12.85 -17.51
CA ARG A 379 -19.53 -11.60 -17.20
C ARG A 379 -19.50 -10.63 -18.38
N ILE A 380 -18.39 -10.57 -19.10
CA ILE A 380 -18.28 -9.80 -20.36
C ILE A 380 -19.39 -10.16 -21.35
N GLN A 381 -19.69 -11.45 -21.52
CA GLN A 381 -20.74 -11.91 -22.43
C GLN A 381 -22.15 -11.63 -21.91
N GLN A 382 -22.36 -11.84 -20.61
CA GLN A 382 -23.67 -11.80 -19.96
C GLN A 382 -24.16 -10.37 -19.69
N ASP A 383 -23.32 -9.54 -19.08
CA ASP A 383 -23.70 -8.22 -18.56
C ASP A 383 -22.75 -7.09 -19.00
N GLU A 384 -21.76 -7.38 -19.86
CA GLU A 384 -20.77 -6.41 -20.34
C GLU A 384 -20.00 -5.73 -19.21
N THR A 385 -19.70 -6.51 -18.17
CA THR A 385 -18.87 -6.08 -17.04
C THR A 385 -17.49 -6.74 -17.12
N LEU A 386 -16.45 -5.91 -17.07
CA LEU A 386 -15.11 -6.36 -16.72
C LEU A 386 -15.06 -6.55 -15.20
N HIS A 387 -15.19 -7.81 -14.79
CA HIS A 387 -15.01 -8.24 -13.41
C HIS A 387 -13.69 -9.01 -13.29
N PHE A 388 -13.00 -8.91 -12.16
CA PHE A 388 -11.81 -9.71 -11.91
C PHE A 388 -12.00 -10.67 -10.75
N PHE A 389 -11.46 -11.88 -10.92
CA PHE A 389 -11.41 -12.90 -9.88
C PHE A 389 -9.96 -13.23 -9.48
N ASN A 390 -9.78 -13.70 -8.25
CA ASN A 390 -8.50 -14.09 -7.66
C ASN A 390 -8.60 -15.33 -6.73
N ASP A 391 -9.72 -16.04 -6.80
CA ASP A 391 -10.03 -17.23 -6.00
C ASP A 391 -9.64 -18.55 -6.70
N TYR A 392 -8.98 -18.47 -7.85
CA TYR A 392 -8.44 -19.61 -8.58
C TYR A 392 -6.92 -19.49 -8.77
N PRO A 393 -6.13 -20.54 -8.46
CA PRO A 393 -4.67 -20.48 -8.54
C PRO A 393 -4.19 -20.42 -9.99
N GLN A 394 -3.63 -19.28 -10.38
CA GLN A 394 -3.07 -19.07 -11.72
C GLN A 394 -1.61 -19.55 -11.80
N GLU A 395 -1.21 -20.17 -12.92
CA GLU A 395 0.15 -20.67 -13.10
C GLU A 395 1.20 -19.54 -13.02
N ARG A 396 0.90 -18.36 -13.56
CA ARG A 396 1.80 -17.19 -13.53
C ARG A 396 2.13 -16.71 -12.11
N ALA A 397 1.24 -16.93 -11.14
CA ALA A 397 1.46 -16.55 -9.74
C ALA A 397 2.17 -17.66 -8.93
N SER A 398 2.19 -18.90 -9.43
CA SER A 398 2.70 -20.08 -8.71
C SER A 398 4.10 -19.91 -8.12
N ARG A 399 5.03 -19.31 -8.86
CA ARG A 399 6.41 -19.07 -8.40
C ARG A 399 6.47 -18.10 -7.21
N VAL A 400 5.62 -17.09 -7.19
CA VAL A 400 5.57 -16.10 -6.11
C VAL A 400 4.93 -16.73 -4.87
N TRP A 401 3.84 -17.48 -5.04
CA TRP A 401 3.22 -18.25 -3.96
C TRP A 401 4.15 -19.29 -3.36
N PHE A 402 4.86 -20.05 -4.20
CA PHE A 402 5.84 -21.03 -3.74
C PHE A 402 6.94 -20.36 -2.91
N ARG A 403 7.45 -19.21 -3.36
CA ARG A 403 8.45 -18.44 -2.62
C ARG A 403 7.92 -17.93 -1.27
N LEU A 404 6.69 -17.42 -1.24
CA LEU A 404 6.04 -16.97 0.00
C LEU A 404 5.90 -18.12 0.99
N TYR A 405 5.49 -19.30 0.51
CA TYR A 405 5.42 -20.52 1.29
C TYR A 405 6.81 -21.00 1.78
N SER A 406 7.81 -21.07 0.90
CA SER A 406 9.12 -21.66 1.20
C SER A 406 9.97 -20.78 2.11
N ASP A 407 10.02 -19.48 1.81
CA ASP A 407 10.93 -18.54 2.46
C ASP A 407 10.29 -17.94 3.72
N PHE A 408 8.96 -17.85 3.76
CA PHE A 408 8.20 -17.16 4.81
C PHE A 408 7.07 -18.01 5.39
N GLY A 409 7.28 -19.33 5.51
CA GLY A 409 6.24 -20.27 5.93
C GLY A 409 5.61 -20.06 7.32
N ARG A 410 6.05 -19.09 8.11
CA ARG A 410 5.43 -18.70 9.40
C ARG A 410 4.55 -17.45 9.30
N SER A 411 4.58 -16.71 8.19
CA SER A 411 3.77 -15.50 8.06
C SER A 411 2.29 -15.85 7.84
N PRO A 412 1.34 -14.98 8.24
CA PRO A 412 -0.07 -15.20 7.96
C PRO A 412 -0.38 -15.33 6.46
N GLU A 413 0.28 -14.54 5.62
CA GLU A 413 0.10 -14.58 4.15
C GLU A 413 0.48 -15.94 3.57
N SER A 414 1.42 -16.65 4.22
CA SER A 414 1.83 -17.99 3.78
C SER A 414 0.71 -19.05 3.95
N ALA A 415 -0.35 -18.78 4.72
CA ALA A 415 -1.53 -19.63 4.77
C ALA A 415 -2.25 -19.67 3.42
N GLU A 416 -2.40 -18.52 2.75
CA GLU A 416 -3.05 -18.46 1.44
C GLU A 416 -2.20 -19.11 0.35
N ALA A 417 -0.87 -18.97 0.45
CA ALA A 417 0.06 -19.68 -0.43
C ALA A 417 -0.10 -21.21 -0.32
N ARG A 418 -0.21 -21.73 0.91
CA ARG A 418 -0.38 -23.16 1.16
C ARG A 418 -1.70 -23.70 0.62
N TRP A 419 -2.80 -22.97 0.78
CA TRP A 419 -4.08 -23.36 0.22
C TRP A 419 -4.01 -23.50 -1.31
N ARG A 420 -3.38 -22.54 -2.00
CA ARG A 420 -3.17 -22.61 -3.46
C ARG A 420 -2.31 -23.78 -3.89
N MET A 421 -1.20 -24.01 -3.18
CA MET A 421 -0.33 -25.15 -3.45
C MET A 421 -1.04 -26.48 -3.17
N ALA A 422 -1.87 -26.56 -2.12
CA ALA A 422 -2.68 -27.74 -1.82
C ALA A 422 -3.66 -28.04 -2.96
N ARG A 423 -4.30 -27.02 -3.53
CA ARG A 423 -5.18 -27.17 -4.70
C ARG A 423 -4.43 -27.74 -5.92
N GLN A 424 -3.23 -27.21 -6.20
CA GLN A 424 -2.39 -27.72 -7.29
C GLN A 424 -1.93 -29.17 -7.04
N LEU A 425 -1.57 -29.52 -5.80
CA LEU A 425 -1.20 -30.89 -5.43
C LEU A 425 -2.39 -31.85 -5.51
N ALA A 426 -3.59 -31.41 -5.14
CA ALA A 426 -4.82 -32.19 -5.32
C ALA A 426 -5.05 -32.48 -6.82
N GLY A 427 -4.87 -31.47 -7.68
CA GLY A 427 -4.89 -31.64 -9.14
C GLY A 427 -3.83 -32.59 -9.69
N ALA A 428 -2.65 -32.60 -9.08
CA ALA A 428 -1.57 -33.54 -9.39
C ALA A 428 -1.76 -34.94 -8.75
N LYS A 429 -2.93 -35.19 -8.15
CA LYS A 429 -3.29 -36.46 -7.47
C LYS A 429 -2.46 -36.76 -6.21
N ASP A 430 -1.74 -35.79 -5.65
CA ASP A 430 -0.99 -35.92 -4.39
C ASP A 430 -1.82 -35.41 -3.20
N VAL A 431 -2.93 -36.11 -2.93
CA VAL A 431 -3.93 -35.73 -1.91
C VAL A 431 -3.32 -35.72 -0.51
N ALA A 432 -2.40 -36.63 -0.20
CA ALA A 432 -1.77 -36.71 1.11
C ALA A 432 -0.98 -35.43 1.45
N LYS A 433 -0.17 -34.93 0.51
CA LYS A 433 0.54 -33.66 0.72
C LYS A 433 -0.40 -32.47 0.68
N ALA A 434 -1.44 -32.50 -0.15
CA ALA A 434 -2.46 -31.45 -0.17
C ALA A 434 -3.14 -31.30 1.20
N ARG A 435 -3.61 -32.40 1.81
CA ARG A 435 -4.20 -32.41 3.16
C ARG A 435 -3.24 -31.83 4.21
N LYS A 436 -1.97 -32.24 4.19
CA LYS A 436 -0.95 -31.70 5.10
C LYS A 436 -0.80 -30.17 4.99
N LEU A 437 -0.76 -29.64 3.77
CA LEU A 437 -0.66 -28.19 3.57
C LEU A 437 -1.92 -27.45 4.03
N LEU A 438 -3.10 -28.04 3.86
CA LEU A 438 -4.36 -27.48 4.37
C LEU A 438 -4.37 -27.42 5.89
N ASP A 439 -3.89 -28.45 6.58
CA ASP A 439 -3.81 -28.46 8.05
C ASP A 439 -2.82 -27.39 8.57
N GLU A 440 -1.69 -27.21 7.88
CA GLU A 440 -0.76 -26.13 8.20
C GLU A 440 -1.37 -24.74 7.96
N ALA A 441 -2.10 -24.56 6.85
CA ALA A 441 -2.76 -23.29 6.51
C ALA A 441 -3.88 -22.95 7.51
N ASP A 442 -4.70 -23.93 7.87
CA ASP A 442 -5.79 -23.84 8.84
C ASP A 442 -5.29 -23.35 10.19
N ARG A 443 -4.20 -23.96 10.68
CA ARG A 443 -3.56 -23.55 11.94
C ARG A 443 -3.06 -22.12 11.89
N ILE A 444 -2.30 -21.75 10.84
CA ILE A 444 -1.75 -20.38 10.71
C ILE A 444 -2.87 -19.34 10.66
N ALA A 445 -3.92 -19.60 9.86
CA ALA A 445 -5.03 -18.66 9.71
C ALA A 445 -5.85 -18.52 11.00
N SER A 446 -6.11 -19.63 11.70
CA SER A 446 -6.82 -19.63 12.98
C SER A 446 -6.02 -18.94 14.08
N ASP A 447 -4.71 -19.19 14.17
CA ASP A 447 -3.82 -18.55 15.14
C ASP A 447 -3.80 -17.02 14.94
N GLN A 448 -3.69 -16.55 13.69
CA GLN A 448 -3.72 -15.11 13.39
C GLN A 448 -5.08 -14.49 13.69
N LEU A 449 -6.18 -15.16 13.33
CA LEU A 449 -7.52 -14.65 13.61
C LEU A 449 -7.76 -14.46 15.12
N ALA A 450 -7.24 -15.38 15.94
CA ALA A 450 -7.29 -15.27 17.39
C ALA A 450 -6.42 -14.12 17.96
N ILE A 451 -5.37 -13.70 17.25
CA ILE A 451 -4.58 -12.51 17.58
C ILE A 451 -5.38 -11.25 17.25
N ASP A 452 -5.97 -11.18 16.06
CA ASP A 452 -6.76 -10.02 15.59
C ASP A 452 -7.97 -9.77 16.51
N GLU A 453 -8.70 -10.82 16.88
CA GLU A 453 -9.87 -10.71 17.77
C GLU A 453 -9.49 -10.22 19.19
N LYS A 454 -8.27 -10.52 19.66
CA LYS A 454 -7.76 -9.97 20.94
C LYS A 454 -7.37 -8.50 20.81
N ALA A 455 -6.86 -8.08 19.65
CA ALA A 455 -6.49 -6.69 19.39
C ALA A 455 -7.72 -5.79 19.25
N GLU A 456 -8.75 -6.24 18.53
CA GLU A 456 -10.02 -5.51 18.34
C GLU A 456 -10.79 -5.30 19.66
N ALA A 457 -10.61 -6.17 20.66
CA ALA A 457 -11.26 -6.05 21.96
C ALA A 457 -10.73 -4.90 22.84
N VAL A 458 -9.62 -4.24 22.46
CA VAL A 458 -9.04 -3.12 23.20
C VAL A 458 -9.62 -1.80 22.66
N PRO A 459 -10.50 -1.10 23.40
CA PRO A 459 -11.10 0.14 22.91
C PRO A 459 -10.05 1.23 22.70
N ALA A 460 -10.06 1.83 21.51
CA ALA A 460 -9.17 2.91 21.10
C ALA A 460 -9.70 4.30 21.48
N ASP A 461 -10.34 4.43 22.66
CA ASP A 461 -10.86 5.71 23.12
C ASP A 461 -9.78 6.49 23.88
N GLY A 462 -9.14 7.45 23.21
CA GLY A 462 -8.18 8.35 23.85
C GLY A 462 -7.59 9.41 22.91
N LEU A 463 -6.88 10.39 23.49
CA LEU A 463 -6.17 11.46 22.77
C LEU A 463 -5.15 10.96 21.74
N PHE A 464 -4.78 9.68 21.79
CA PHE A 464 -3.85 9.03 20.88
C PHE A 464 -4.55 8.17 19.81
N SER A 465 -5.87 8.24 19.68
CA SER A 465 -6.63 7.53 18.62
C SER A 465 -6.18 7.91 17.21
N ALA A 466 -5.61 9.12 17.04
CA ALA A 466 -4.98 9.59 15.82
C ALA A 466 -3.70 8.81 15.44
N PHE A 467 -3.12 8.00 16.34
CA PHE A 467 -1.94 7.20 16.06
C PHE A 467 -2.32 5.72 15.96
N GLN A 468 -2.47 5.25 14.72
CA GLN A 468 -2.77 3.84 14.44
C GLN A 468 -1.55 3.18 13.79
N PRO A 469 -0.96 2.15 14.41
CA PRO A 469 0.19 1.49 13.81
C PRO A 469 -0.20 0.86 12.47
N SER A 470 0.73 0.90 11.50
CA SER A 470 0.54 0.19 10.24
C SER A 470 0.29 -1.30 10.51
N PRO A 471 -0.72 -1.94 9.86
CA PRO A 471 -1.00 -3.35 10.04
C PRO A 471 0.23 -4.22 9.84
N ASP A 472 0.47 -5.21 10.70
CA ASP A 472 1.64 -6.10 10.62
C ASP A 472 1.49 -7.21 9.55
N THR A 473 0.30 -7.37 8.99
CA THR A 473 -0.06 -8.42 8.02
C THR A 473 -1.06 -7.87 7.00
N ALA A 474 -1.05 -8.42 5.78
CA ALA A 474 -2.08 -8.14 4.78
C ALA A 474 -3.37 -8.98 4.97
N MET A 475 -3.32 -9.97 5.86
CA MET A 475 -4.43 -10.88 6.15
C MET A 475 -5.35 -10.27 7.21
N THR A 476 -6.43 -9.62 6.76
CA THR A 476 -7.47 -9.12 7.68
C THR A 476 -8.31 -10.27 8.25
N ALA A 477 -8.99 -10.03 9.37
CA ALA A 477 -9.90 -11.01 9.97
C ALA A 477 -10.95 -11.55 8.97
N GLN A 478 -11.44 -10.69 8.07
CA GLN A 478 -12.36 -11.12 7.00
C GLN A 478 -11.68 -12.06 6.00
N LYS A 479 -10.49 -11.68 5.50
CA LYS A 479 -9.72 -12.54 4.57
C LYS A 479 -9.35 -13.88 5.18
N LEU A 480 -9.01 -13.90 6.46
CA LEU A 480 -8.70 -15.14 7.19
C LEU A 480 -9.92 -16.05 7.29
N ARG A 481 -11.10 -15.51 7.60
CA ARG A 481 -12.36 -16.28 7.63
C ARG A 481 -12.72 -16.83 6.24
N ASP A 482 -12.58 -16.01 5.19
CA ASP A 482 -12.80 -16.45 3.81
C ASP A 482 -11.77 -17.51 3.37
N LEU A 483 -10.51 -17.40 3.80
CA LEU A 483 -9.49 -18.43 3.58
C LEU A 483 -9.82 -19.74 4.31
N LEU A 484 -10.21 -19.69 5.58
CA LEU A 484 -10.60 -20.88 6.34
C LEU A 484 -11.79 -21.59 5.70
N ARG A 485 -12.75 -20.85 5.14
CA ARG A 485 -13.84 -21.43 4.32
C ARG A 485 -13.28 -22.19 3.12
N ARG A 486 -12.42 -21.57 2.32
CA ARG A 486 -11.82 -22.20 1.12
C ARG A 486 -10.96 -23.41 1.47
N ILE A 487 -10.28 -23.40 2.63
CA ILE A 487 -9.53 -24.53 3.16
C ILE A 487 -10.48 -25.69 3.48
N TYR A 488 -11.59 -25.40 4.16
CA TYR A 488 -12.60 -26.40 4.48
C TYR A 488 -13.24 -26.99 3.23
N GLU A 489 -13.67 -26.17 2.27
CA GLU A 489 -14.25 -26.61 0.99
C GLU A 489 -13.32 -27.58 0.25
N LEU A 490 -12.03 -27.22 0.12
CA LEU A 490 -11.07 -28.10 -0.54
C LEU A 490 -10.78 -29.37 0.25
N ARG A 491 -10.69 -29.29 1.59
CA ARG A 491 -10.48 -30.47 2.48
C ARG A 491 -11.63 -31.47 2.33
N THR A 492 -12.85 -30.97 2.25
CA THR A 492 -14.07 -31.74 2.08
C THR A 492 -14.12 -32.38 0.69
N LEU A 493 -13.81 -31.63 -0.36
CA LEU A 493 -13.72 -32.16 -1.73
C LEU A 493 -12.71 -33.31 -1.85
N ILE A 494 -11.55 -33.21 -1.18
CA ILE A 494 -10.52 -34.26 -1.21
C ILE A 494 -10.65 -35.27 -0.07
N SER A 495 -11.82 -35.37 0.58
CA SER A 495 -12.07 -36.29 1.69
C SER A 495 -12.07 -37.76 1.27
N ASP A 496 -12.00 -38.68 2.24
CA ASP A 496 -12.06 -40.12 1.95
C ASP A 496 -13.42 -40.55 1.39
N GLU A 497 -14.49 -39.81 1.69
CA GLU A 497 -15.85 -40.03 1.17
C GLU A 497 -15.89 -39.82 -0.34
N ASN A 498 -15.41 -38.66 -0.83
CA ASN A 498 -15.35 -38.34 -2.25
C ASN A 498 -14.37 -39.22 -3.04
N LEU A 499 -13.40 -39.85 -2.35
CA LEU A 499 -12.44 -40.77 -2.96
C LEU A 499 -12.91 -42.23 -2.98
N ALA A 500 -14.07 -42.56 -2.39
CA ALA A 500 -14.57 -43.93 -2.31
C ALA A 500 -15.20 -44.47 -3.62
N GLY A 501 -15.36 -43.62 -4.66
CA GLY A 501 -16.06 -43.92 -5.92
C GLY A 501 -15.35 -44.84 -6.94
N GLY A 502 -14.55 -45.80 -6.50
CA GLY A 502 -13.82 -46.76 -7.36
C GLY A 502 -12.48 -46.26 -7.91
N ASP A 503 -11.87 -47.04 -8.81
CA ASP A 503 -10.46 -46.87 -9.24
C ASP A 503 -10.14 -45.50 -9.89
N ASP A 504 -11.13 -44.84 -10.48
CA ASP A 504 -10.98 -43.52 -11.12
C ASP A 504 -11.40 -42.31 -10.26
N ALA A 505 -11.86 -42.53 -9.01
CA ALA A 505 -12.35 -41.46 -8.14
C ALA A 505 -11.30 -40.35 -7.93
N LEU A 506 -10.05 -40.74 -7.71
CA LEU A 506 -8.94 -39.80 -7.55
C LEU A 506 -8.73 -38.91 -8.79
N THR A 507 -8.92 -39.46 -9.99
CA THR A 507 -8.79 -38.69 -11.24
C THR A 507 -9.90 -37.65 -11.35
N ARG A 508 -11.15 -38.03 -11.04
CA ARG A 508 -12.31 -37.13 -11.11
C ARG A 508 -12.24 -36.01 -10.06
N VAL A 509 -11.86 -36.33 -8.83
CA VAL A 509 -11.65 -35.34 -7.76
C VAL A 509 -10.53 -34.37 -8.14
N ALA A 510 -9.42 -34.87 -8.69
CA ALA A 510 -8.31 -34.03 -9.14
C ALA A 510 -8.72 -33.07 -10.28
N GLU A 511 -9.52 -33.56 -11.24
CA GLU A 511 -10.05 -32.75 -12.33
C GLU A 511 -10.99 -31.67 -11.82
N LEU A 512 -11.93 -32.01 -10.93
CA LEU A 512 -12.84 -31.05 -10.30
C LEU A 512 -12.08 -30.01 -9.47
N ALA A 513 -11.10 -30.43 -8.67
CA ALA A 513 -10.28 -29.53 -7.86
C ALA A 513 -9.55 -28.48 -8.70
N MET A 514 -9.12 -28.83 -9.92
CA MET A 514 -8.43 -27.90 -10.84
C MET A 514 -9.35 -27.21 -11.83
N LEU A 515 -10.65 -27.48 -11.79
CA LEU A 515 -11.59 -26.86 -12.70
C LEU A 515 -11.75 -25.37 -12.38
N ASN A 516 -11.63 -24.51 -13.40
CA ASN A 516 -11.70 -23.06 -13.24
C ASN A 516 -13.16 -22.57 -13.39
N PRO A 517 -13.82 -22.09 -12.32
CA PRO A 517 -15.23 -21.67 -12.35
C PRO A 517 -15.52 -20.48 -13.27
N HIS A 518 -14.48 -19.72 -13.64
CA HIS A 518 -14.57 -18.54 -14.51
C HIS A 518 -14.21 -18.86 -15.98
N SER A 519 -13.85 -20.11 -16.29
CA SER A 519 -13.59 -20.52 -17.67
C SER A 519 -14.88 -20.60 -18.49
N LEU A 520 -14.78 -20.29 -19.79
CA LEU A 520 -15.92 -20.36 -20.71
C LEU A 520 -16.43 -21.81 -20.91
N ASP A 521 -15.57 -22.81 -20.69
CA ASP A 521 -15.93 -24.22 -20.83
C ASP A 521 -16.25 -24.93 -19.50
N TYR A 522 -16.39 -24.17 -18.40
CA TYR A 522 -16.67 -24.70 -17.07
C TYR A 522 -17.91 -25.61 -17.04
N GLU A 523 -19.05 -25.11 -17.52
CA GLU A 523 -20.32 -25.84 -17.54
C GLU A 523 -20.22 -27.13 -18.36
N ARG A 524 -19.65 -27.05 -19.55
CA ARG A 524 -19.42 -28.20 -20.43
C ARG A 524 -18.55 -29.26 -19.75
N ARG A 525 -17.50 -28.86 -19.03
CA ARG A 525 -16.63 -29.79 -18.31
C ARG A 525 -17.35 -30.44 -17.11
N LEU A 526 -18.19 -29.70 -16.39
CA LEU A 526 -19.04 -30.28 -15.36
C LEU A 526 -20.00 -31.33 -15.95
N ASP A 527 -20.58 -31.09 -17.11
CA ASP A 527 -21.45 -32.06 -17.80
C ASP A 527 -20.71 -33.33 -18.21
N LEU A 528 -19.48 -33.18 -18.71
CA LEU A 528 -18.63 -34.33 -19.05
C LEU A 528 -18.30 -35.17 -17.81
N LEU A 529 -17.96 -34.52 -16.68
CA LEU A 529 -17.71 -35.20 -15.42
C LEU A 529 -18.97 -35.90 -14.89
N LEU A 530 -20.12 -35.22 -14.88
CA LEU A 530 -21.40 -35.79 -14.45
C LEU A 530 -21.84 -36.99 -15.31
N GLY A 531 -21.60 -36.93 -16.61
CA GLY A 531 -21.91 -38.04 -17.53
C GLY A 531 -21.06 -39.30 -17.31
N GLN A 532 -19.92 -39.18 -16.65
CA GLN A 532 -19.04 -40.31 -16.30
C GLN A 532 -19.40 -40.95 -14.95
N LEU A 533 -20.28 -40.31 -14.16
CA LEU A 533 -20.59 -40.74 -12.79
C LEU A 533 -21.86 -41.58 -12.73
N GLY A 534 -21.80 -42.65 -11.92
CA GLY A 534 -23.00 -43.38 -11.50
C GLY A 534 -23.89 -42.53 -10.59
N GLU A 535 -25.18 -42.90 -10.49
CA GLU A 535 -26.14 -42.20 -9.61
C GLU A 535 -25.74 -42.19 -8.14
N LYS A 536 -24.99 -43.20 -7.70
CA LYS A 536 -24.55 -43.37 -6.29
C LYS A 536 -23.10 -42.92 -6.05
N ASP A 537 -22.48 -42.24 -7.02
CA ASP A 537 -21.12 -41.77 -6.83
C ASP A 537 -21.09 -40.64 -5.79
N PRO A 538 -20.19 -40.70 -4.78
CA PRO A 538 -20.13 -39.70 -3.72
C PRO A 538 -19.77 -38.29 -4.22
N LEU A 539 -19.15 -38.13 -5.39
CA LEU A 539 -18.80 -36.82 -5.94
C LEU A 539 -19.97 -36.12 -6.67
N ARG A 540 -21.08 -36.84 -6.89
CA ARG A 540 -22.18 -36.39 -7.76
C ARG A 540 -22.86 -35.13 -7.22
N ASP A 541 -23.10 -35.07 -5.93
CA ASP A 541 -23.73 -33.94 -5.24
C ASP A 541 -22.88 -32.66 -5.35
N ASN A 542 -21.56 -32.77 -5.22
CA ASN A 542 -20.60 -31.69 -5.34
C ASN A 542 -20.59 -31.09 -6.77
N LEU A 543 -20.66 -31.93 -7.80
CA LEU A 543 -20.78 -31.45 -9.19
C LEU A 543 -22.14 -30.82 -9.49
N LEU A 544 -23.22 -31.40 -8.97
CA LEU A 544 -24.55 -30.81 -9.09
C LEU A 544 -24.62 -29.45 -8.37
N LEU A 545 -24.00 -29.32 -7.20
CA LEU A 545 -23.87 -28.06 -6.48
C LEU A 545 -23.16 -27.01 -7.33
N GLU A 546 -22.01 -27.35 -7.92
CA GLU A 546 -21.29 -26.45 -8.82
C GLU A 546 -22.13 -26.03 -10.03
N LYS A 547 -22.94 -26.92 -10.62
CA LYS A 547 -23.89 -26.55 -11.67
C LYS A 547 -24.98 -25.59 -11.18
N VAL A 548 -25.55 -25.84 -10.01
CA VAL A 548 -26.60 -24.97 -9.44
C VAL A 548 -26.07 -23.56 -9.17
N LYS A 549 -24.80 -23.42 -8.78
CA LYS A 549 -24.16 -22.11 -8.60
C LYS A 549 -24.09 -21.27 -9.89
N LEU A 550 -24.13 -21.91 -11.08
CA LEU A 550 -24.10 -21.24 -12.38
C LEU A 550 -25.44 -20.60 -12.78
N ILE A 551 -26.53 -20.93 -12.09
CA ILE A 551 -27.85 -20.36 -12.38
C ILE A 551 -27.83 -18.87 -12.03
N ALA A 552 -28.07 -18.03 -13.04
CA ALA A 552 -28.06 -16.58 -12.90
C ALA A 552 -29.28 -16.04 -12.12
N ASP A 553 -30.44 -16.69 -12.29
CA ASP A 553 -31.68 -16.33 -11.61
C ASP A 553 -31.63 -16.72 -10.12
N ASP A 554 -31.78 -15.74 -9.23
CA ASP A 554 -31.74 -15.94 -7.78
C ASP A 554 -32.86 -16.89 -7.30
N GLN A 555 -34.05 -16.80 -7.89
CA GLN A 555 -35.18 -17.65 -7.48
C GLN A 555 -34.99 -19.10 -7.93
N GLY A 556 -34.71 -19.33 -9.22
CA GLY A 556 -34.43 -20.65 -9.75
C GLY A 556 -33.23 -21.31 -9.08
N ARG A 557 -32.21 -20.52 -8.72
CA ARG A 557 -31.07 -21.01 -7.94
C ARG A 557 -31.48 -21.41 -6.52
N ALA A 558 -32.31 -20.63 -5.82
CA ALA A 558 -32.79 -20.98 -4.49
C ALA A 558 -33.59 -22.29 -4.49
N GLU A 559 -34.50 -22.45 -5.46
CA GLU A 559 -35.30 -23.66 -5.63
C GLU A 559 -34.41 -24.90 -5.83
N ARG A 560 -33.43 -24.82 -6.74
CA ARG A 560 -32.49 -25.92 -7.01
C ARG A 560 -31.56 -26.23 -5.84
N LEU A 561 -31.09 -25.22 -5.11
CA LEU A 561 -30.31 -25.45 -3.88
C LEU A 561 -31.14 -26.16 -2.81
N GLY A 562 -32.42 -25.79 -2.68
CA GLY A 562 -33.35 -26.43 -1.74
C GLY A 562 -33.69 -27.87 -2.12
N GLU A 563 -33.85 -28.18 -3.41
CA GLU A 563 -33.94 -29.57 -3.90
C GLU A 563 -32.68 -30.37 -3.57
N LEU A 564 -31.52 -29.84 -3.94
CA LEU A 564 -30.24 -30.51 -3.75
C LEU A 564 -29.94 -30.82 -2.27
N SER A 565 -30.22 -29.86 -1.38
CA SER A 565 -30.04 -30.05 0.08
C SER A 565 -30.94 -31.13 0.67
N ARG A 566 -32.12 -31.37 0.08
CA ARG A 566 -33.08 -32.38 0.52
C ARG A 566 -32.72 -33.76 -0.05
N GLU A 567 -32.36 -33.81 -1.32
CA GLU A 567 -31.95 -35.03 -2.01
C GLU A 567 -30.67 -35.62 -1.42
N PHE A 568 -29.68 -34.77 -1.16
CA PHE A 568 -28.36 -35.16 -0.64
C PHE A 568 -28.20 -34.81 0.85
N GLN A 569 -29.26 -34.95 1.65
CA GLN A 569 -29.19 -34.66 3.07
C GLN A 569 -28.10 -35.51 3.77
N ASN A 570 -27.29 -34.89 4.63
CA ASN A 570 -26.15 -35.49 5.34
C ASN A 570 -24.89 -35.79 4.50
N THR A 571 -24.87 -35.40 3.23
CA THR A 571 -23.63 -35.33 2.44
C THR A 571 -22.96 -33.96 2.61
N ASP A 572 -21.71 -33.84 2.19
CA ASP A 572 -21.01 -32.57 2.14
C ASP A 572 -21.62 -31.58 1.15
N GLY A 573 -21.95 -32.03 -0.08
CA GLY A 573 -22.58 -31.20 -1.09
C GLY A 573 -23.97 -30.73 -0.67
N GLY A 574 -24.78 -31.59 -0.03
CA GLY A 574 -26.09 -31.22 0.51
C GLY A 574 -26.01 -30.22 1.67
N MET A 575 -25.01 -30.34 2.55
CA MET A 575 -24.74 -29.36 3.60
C MET A 575 -24.32 -28.00 2.99
N GLN A 576 -23.39 -28.00 2.03
CA GLN A 576 -22.95 -26.77 1.39
C GLN A 576 -24.07 -26.11 0.56
N ALA A 577 -24.95 -26.89 -0.05
CA ALA A 577 -26.15 -26.39 -0.73
C ALA A 577 -27.07 -25.63 0.23
N LEU A 578 -27.33 -26.17 1.43
CA LEU A 578 -28.15 -25.50 2.45
C LEU A 578 -27.47 -24.24 2.99
N TYR A 579 -26.14 -24.24 3.10
CA TYR A 579 -25.38 -23.05 3.48
C TYR A 579 -25.49 -21.95 2.43
N GLU A 580 -25.28 -22.26 1.15
CA GLU A 580 -25.41 -21.30 0.05
C GLU A 580 -26.85 -20.78 -0.08
N LEU A 581 -27.86 -21.63 0.14
CA LEU A 581 -29.26 -21.23 0.20
C LEU A 581 -29.51 -20.22 1.34
N SER A 582 -28.99 -20.51 2.54
CA SER A 582 -29.05 -19.58 3.69
C SER A 582 -28.44 -18.22 3.36
N ARG A 583 -27.27 -18.20 2.68
CA ARG A 583 -26.60 -16.96 2.26
C ARG A 583 -27.37 -16.20 1.20
N LEU A 584 -28.02 -16.91 0.28
CA LEU A 584 -28.83 -16.32 -0.78
C LEU A 584 -30.03 -15.59 -0.16
N HIS A 585 -30.77 -16.22 0.75
CA HIS A 585 -31.89 -15.57 1.46
C HIS A 585 -31.45 -14.38 2.31
N LEU A 586 -30.28 -14.47 2.98
CA LEU A 586 -29.72 -13.34 3.72
C LEU A 586 -29.42 -12.15 2.81
N ARG A 587 -28.83 -12.39 1.63
CA ARG A 587 -28.57 -11.36 0.61
C ARG A 587 -29.87 -10.76 0.07
N THR A 588 -30.88 -11.58 -0.19
CA THR A 588 -32.21 -11.12 -0.61
C THR A 588 -32.83 -10.21 0.45
N TYR A 589 -32.77 -10.58 1.73
CA TYR A 589 -33.24 -9.73 2.82
C TYR A 589 -32.47 -8.41 2.92
N GLN A 590 -31.14 -8.43 2.75
CA GLN A 590 -30.33 -7.21 2.78
C GLN A 590 -30.66 -6.25 1.63
N ARG A 591 -30.99 -6.77 0.45
CA ARG A 591 -31.44 -5.98 -0.70
C ARG A 591 -32.88 -5.47 -0.53
N GLU A 592 -33.75 -6.33 -0.03
CA GLU A 592 -35.18 -6.08 0.16
C GLU A 592 -35.61 -6.47 1.58
N PRO A 593 -35.53 -5.55 2.56
CA PRO A 593 -35.80 -5.85 3.97
C PRO A 593 -37.30 -6.00 4.24
N LYS A 594 -37.90 -7.06 3.70
CA LYS A 594 -39.29 -7.46 3.90
C LYS A 594 -39.39 -8.47 5.05
N LYS A 595 -40.52 -8.45 5.78
CA LYS A 595 -40.78 -9.39 6.90
C LYS A 595 -40.70 -10.85 6.45
N GLU A 596 -41.21 -11.16 5.26
CA GLU A 596 -41.18 -12.50 4.68
C GLU A 596 -39.73 -12.98 4.41
N SER A 597 -38.89 -12.13 3.81
CA SER A 597 -37.48 -12.44 3.54
C SER A 597 -36.67 -12.60 4.82
N LEU A 598 -36.95 -11.80 5.85
CA LEU A 598 -36.34 -11.96 7.18
C LEU A 598 -36.73 -13.30 7.82
N LEU A 599 -38.01 -13.67 7.76
CA LEU A 599 -38.51 -14.93 8.32
C LEU A 599 -37.92 -16.14 7.58
N GLN A 600 -37.82 -16.06 6.25
CA GLN A 600 -37.13 -17.08 5.45
C GLN A 600 -35.65 -17.22 5.81
N ALA A 601 -34.92 -16.11 5.90
CA ALA A 601 -33.50 -16.13 6.27
C ALA A 601 -33.29 -16.71 7.68
N THR A 602 -34.08 -16.26 8.67
CA THR A 602 -34.04 -16.76 10.06
C THR A 602 -34.36 -18.25 10.14
N ASN A 603 -35.40 -18.70 9.43
CA ASN A 603 -35.77 -20.12 9.39
C ASN A 603 -34.67 -20.96 8.77
N MET A 604 -34.09 -20.54 7.64
CA MET A 604 -33.02 -21.28 6.96
C MET A 604 -31.75 -21.37 7.81
N LEU A 605 -31.32 -20.26 8.43
CA LEU A 605 -30.17 -20.26 9.34
C LEU A 605 -30.42 -21.17 10.56
N THR A 606 -31.63 -21.15 11.12
CA THR A 606 -32.02 -22.02 12.25
C THR A 606 -32.04 -23.49 11.84
N SER A 607 -32.62 -23.81 10.69
CA SER A 607 -32.61 -25.16 10.12
C SER A 607 -31.21 -25.66 9.81
N PHE A 608 -30.32 -24.79 9.34
CA PHE A 608 -28.91 -25.16 9.15
C PHE A 608 -28.25 -25.55 10.47
N LEU A 609 -28.44 -24.76 11.54
CA LEU A 609 -27.86 -25.05 12.85
C LEU A 609 -28.44 -26.30 13.50
N SER A 610 -29.72 -26.62 13.24
CA SER A 610 -30.33 -27.84 13.77
C SER A 610 -29.83 -29.10 13.06
N LEU A 611 -29.66 -29.05 11.74
CA LEU A 611 -29.18 -30.17 10.94
C LEU A 611 -27.66 -30.37 11.07
N TYR A 612 -26.90 -29.28 11.14
CA TYR A 612 -25.43 -29.30 11.09
C TYR A 612 -24.77 -28.50 12.22
N PRO A 613 -25.06 -28.79 13.51
CA PRO A 613 -24.57 -28.01 14.65
C PRO A 613 -23.05 -28.06 14.82
N ARG A 614 -22.40 -29.08 14.25
CA ARG A 614 -20.94 -29.28 14.29
C ARG A 614 -20.24 -28.90 12.99
N SER A 615 -20.96 -28.34 12.02
CA SER A 615 -20.37 -27.90 10.76
C SER A 615 -19.41 -26.73 10.99
N PHE A 616 -18.38 -26.65 10.15
CA PHE A 616 -17.49 -25.49 10.09
C PHE A 616 -18.26 -24.17 9.89
N TYR A 617 -19.37 -24.21 9.15
CA TYR A 617 -20.22 -23.05 8.91
C TYR A 617 -21.04 -22.61 10.14
N ALA A 618 -21.20 -23.46 11.15
CA ALA A 618 -22.11 -23.23 12.27
C ALA A 618 -21.81 -21.92 13.02
N THR A 619 -20.54 -21.59 13.24
CA THR A 619 -20.15 -20.33 13.91
C THR A 619 -20.57 -19.10 13.11
N GLN A 620 -20.34 -19.10 11.80
CA GLN A 620 -20.72 -17.98 10.93
C GLN A 620 -22.24 -17.88 10.78
N VAL A 621 -22.93 -19.03 10.64
CA VAL A 621 -24.39 -19.09 10.58
C VAL A 621 -25.01 -18.55 11.86
N LYS A 622 -24.46 -18.91 13.02
CA LYS A 622 -24.88 -18.40 14.32
C LYS A 622 -24.67 -16.89 14.42
N LYS A 623 -23.49 -16.38 14.02
CA LYS A 623 -23.21 -14.94 14.00
C LYS A 623 -24.17 -14.18 13.08
N ASN A 624 -24.48 -14.73 11.91
CA ASN A 624 -25.44 -14.13 10.99
C ASN A 624 -26.84 -14.11 11.59
N LEU A 625 -27.26 -15.20 12.24
CA LEU A 625 -28.56 -15.31 12.92
C LEU A 625 -28.67 -14.32 14.09
N ASP A 626 -27.64 -14.22 14.94
CA ASP A 626 -27.59 -13.30 16.08
C ASP A 626 -27.58 -11.82 15.62
N GLY A 627 -27.11 -11.55 14.40
CA GLY A 627 -27.09 -10.21 13.80
C GLY A 627 -28.40 -9.79 13.13
N LEU A 628 -29.37 -10.70 12.96
CA LEU A 628 -30.69 -10.37 12.39
C LEU A 628 -31.59 -9.70 13.44
N PRO A 629 -32.44 -8.73 13.04
CA PRO A 629 -33.43 -8.18 13.95
C PRO A 629 -34.43 -9.25 14.37
N LYS A 630 -34.89 -9.18 15.63
CA LYS A 630 -35.93 -10.08 16.13
C LYS A 630 -37.23 -9.77 15.38
N ALA A 631 -37.85 -10.80 14.81
CA ALA A 631 -39.16 -10.66 14.18
C ALA A 631 -40.21 -10.37 15.27
N GLU A 632 -40.77 -9.16 15.25
CA GLU A 632 -41.94 -8.78 16.08
C GLU A 632 -43.23 -9.44 15.59
#